data_AF-A0A5K0XV22-F1
#
_entry.id   AF-A0A5K0XV22-F1
#
_cell.length_a   1.000
_cell.length_b   1.000
_cell.length_c   1.000
_cell.angle_alpha   90.00
_cell.angle_beta   90.00
_cell.angle_gamma   90.00
#
_symmetry.space_group_name_H-M   'P 1'
#
loop_
_entity.id
_entity.type
_entity.pdbx_description
1 polymer ?
#
loop_
_entity_poly.entity_id
_entity_poly.type
_entity_poly.pdbx_seq_one_letter_code
_entity_poly.pdbx_strand_id
1 'polypeptide(L)' 'RIAGEIKSFSTDGWVAPKLSKRMDKFMLYMLTAGKKALIDGKVTEEVMKKLDAAKCGVLIGSGIGGMK' A
#
# COMPACT_ATOMS: atom_id res chain seq x y z
N ARG A 1 11.91 -26.09 10.26
CA ARG A 1 10.99 -24.94 10.47
C ARG A 1 10.68 -24.35 9.09
N ILE A 2 9.41 -24.05 8.78
CA ILE A 2 8.96 -23.58 7.46
C ILE A 2 8.12 -22.30 7.64
N ALA A 3 8.37 -21.28 6.81
CA ALA A 3 7.59 -20.04 6.75
C ALA A 3 7.61 -19.45 5.32
N GLY A 4 6.59 -18.68 4.97
CA GLY A 4 6.54 -17.92 3.71
C GLY A 4 7.09 -16.51 3.93
N GLU A 5 8.11 -16.13 3.17
CA GLU A 5 8.74 -14.81 3.28
C GLU A 5 8.74 -14.09 1.92
N ILE A 6 8.53 -12.78 1.95
CA ILE A 6 8.75 -11.91 0.78
C ILE A 6 10.22 -11.47 0.77
N LYS A 7 11.05 -12.21 0.02
CA LYS A 7 12.52 -12.05 0.04
C LYS A 7 13.04 -10.77 -0.63
N SER A 8 12.46 -10.38 -1.76
CA SER A 8 12.96 -9.29 -2.60
C SER A 8 11.98 -8.12 -2.66
N PHE A 9 11.44 -7.73 -1.51
CA PHE A 9 10.55 -6.59 -1.44
C PHE A 9 11.30 -5.27 -1.64
N SER A 10 10.87 -4.48 -2.63
CA SER A 10 11.30 -3.09 -2.83
C SER A 10 10.09 -2.16 -2.82
N THR A 11 10.30 -0.98 -2.26
CA THR A 11 9.34 0.13 -2.27
C THR A 11 9.58 1.13 -3.40
N ASP A 12 10.60 0.90 -4.24
CA ASP A 12 11.02 1.84 -5.27
C ASP A 12 9.89 2.10 -6.27
N GLY A 13 9.66 3.38 -6.57
CA GLY A 13 8.51 3.82 -7.38
C GLY A 13 7.15 3.74 -6.67
N TRP A 14 7.04 3.04 -5.53
CA TRP A 14 5.78 2.85 -4.81
C TRP A 14 5.66 3.74 -3.58
N VAL A 15 6.71 3.93 -2.80
CA VAL A 15 6.67 4.69 -1.55
C VAL A 15 7.73 5.79 -1.57
N ALA A 16 7.37 6.98 -1.07
CA ALA A 16 8.33 8.09 -0.98
C ALA A 16 9.55 7.67 -0.13
N PRO A 17 10.80 8.00 -0.54
CA PRO A 17 12.00 7.54 0.17
C PRO A 17 12.02 7.88 1.67
N LYS A 18 11.48 9.04 2.04
CA LYS A 18 11.36 9.47 3.45
C LYS A 18 10.45 8.55 4.29
N LEU A 19 9.39 8.02 3.69
CA LEU A 19 8.46 7.09 4.36
C LEU A 19 9.01 5.66 4.35
N SER A 20 9.64 5.24 3.24
CA SER A 20 10.29 3.92 3.12
C SER A 20 11.26 3.63 4.26
N LYS A 21 12.05 4.64 4.68
CA LYS A 21 13.00 4.51 5.80
C LYS A 21 12.38 4.50 7.20
N ARG A 22 11.14 4.99 7.37
CA ARG A 22 10.54 5.24 8.68
C ARG A 22 9.44 4.24 9.06
N MET A 23 8.83 3.59 8.08
CA MET A 23 7.70 2.68 8.29
C MET A 23 8.18 1.24 8.42
N ASP A 24 7.47 0.43 9.20
CA ASP A 24 7.70 -1.00 9.27
C ASP A 24 7.33 -1.73 7.96
N LYS A 25 7.81 -2.96 7.79
CA LYS A 25 7.55 -3.77 6.59
C LYS A 25 6.05 -3.97 6.33
N PHE A 26 5.24 -4.14 7.38
CA PHE A 26 3.80 -4.33 7.26
C PHE A 26 3.13 -3.12 6.60
N MET A 27 3.44 -1.91 7.06
CA MET A 27 2.95 -0.67 6.48
C MET A 27 3.44 -0.47 5.04
N LEU A 28 4.69 -0.83 4.74
CA LEU A 28 5.24 -0.73 3.38
C LEU A 28 4.56 -1.71 2.41
N TYR A 29 4.25 -2.93 2.86
CA TYR A 29 3.47 -3.90 2.08
C TYR A 29 2.08 -3.33 1.77
N MET A 30 1.40 -2.80 2.78
CA MET A 30 0.08 -2.21 2.63
C MET A 30 0.06 -1.04 1.63
N LEU A 31 0.98 -0.08 1.74
CA LEU A 31 1.06 1.05 0.81
C LEU A 31 1.35 0.60 -0.62
N THR A 32 2.30 -0.33 -0.78
CA THR A 32 2.67 -0.86 -2.11
C THR A 32 1.49 -1.61 -2.72
N ALA A 33 0.81 -2.46 -1.95
CA ALA A 33 -0.35 -3.21 -2.41
C ALA A 33 -1.52 -2.29 -2.80
N GLY A 34 -1.84 -1.29 -1.96
CA GLY A 34 -2.92 -0.34 -2.24
C GLY A 34 -2.69 0.44 -3.54
N LYS A 35 -1.46 0.91 -3.77
CA LYS A 35 -1.12 1.60 -5.04
C LYS A 35 -1.21 0.69 -6.25
N LYS A 36 -0.74 -0.55 -6.13
CA LYS A 36 -0.89 -1.55 -7.20
C LYS A 36 -2.35 -1.85 -7.51
N ALA A 37 -3.19 -1.97 -6.48
CA ALA A 37 -4.62 -2.22 -6.63
C ALA A 37 -5.35 -1.07 -7.37
N LEU A 38 -4.97 0.19 -7.10
CA LEU A 38 -5.53 1.33 -7.84
C LEU A 38 -5.16 1.29 -9.33
N ILE A 39 -3.92 0.93 -9.66
CA ILE A 39 -3.46 0.76 -11.04
C ILE A 39 -4.21 -0.38 -11.72
N ASP A 40 -4.32 -1.53 -11.06
CA ASP A 40 -5.02 -2.71 -11.57
C ASP A 40 -6.51 -2.42 -11.79
N GLY A 41 -7.13 -1.67 -10.87
CA GLY A 41 -8.48 -1.15 -10.97
C GLY A 41 -8.67 -0.01 -11.99
N LYS A 42 -7.62 0.37 -12.73
CA LYS A 42 -7.62 1.46 -13.72
C LYS A 42 -8.09 2.81 -13.16
N VAL A 43 -7.82 3.06 -11.88
CA VAL A 43 -8.14 4.31 -11.20
C VAL A 43 -7.05 5.34 -11.52
N THR A 44 -7.14 5.92 -12.72
CA THR A 44 -6.20 6.95 -13.20
C THR A 44 -6.48 8.31 -12.54
N GLU A 45 -5.58 9.28 -12.71
CA GLU A 45 -5.80 10.65 -12.24
C GLU A 45 -7.07 11.28 -12.82
N GLU A 46 -7.40 10.98 -14.08
CA GLU A 46 -8.62 11.45 -14.73
C GLU A 46 -9.88 10.84 -14.10
N VAL A 47 -9.83 9.55 -13.76
CA VAL A 47 -10.90 8.86 -13.04
C VAL A 47 -11.06 9.47 -11.65
N MET A 48 -9.95 9.65 -10.92
CA MET A 48 -9.94 10.25 -9.58
C MET A 48 -10.57 11.64 -9.54
N LYS A 49 -10.32 12.49 -10.55
CA LYS A 49 -10.92 13.83 -10.65
C LYS A 49 -12.45 13.82 -10.81
N LYS A 50 -13.02 12.70 -11.26
CA LYS A 50 -14.48 12.52 -11.44
C LYS A 50 -15.15 11.87 -10.25
N LEU A 51 -14.38 11.33 -9.30
CA LEU A 51 -14.91 10.71 -8.09
C LEU A 51 -15.35 11.79 -7.10
N ASP A 52 -16.50 11.57 -6.47
CA ASP A 52 -16.96 12.36 -5.34
C ASP A 52 -16.20 11.90 -4.08
N ALA A 53 -15.30 12.75 -3.59
CA ALA A 53 -14.48 12.45 -2.43
C ALA A 53 -15.31 12.15 -1.16
N ALA A 54 -16.52 12.70 -1.03
CA ALA A 54 -17.40 12.42 0.10
C ALA A 54 -17.92 10.98 0.11
N LYS A 55 -17.84 10.28 -1.04
CA LYS A 55 -18.23 8.87 -1.20
C LYS A 55 -17.03 7.92 -1.23
N CYS A 56 -15.80 8.44 -1.24
CA CYS A 56 -14.59 7.66 -1.25
C CYS A 56 -14.03 7.52 0.18
N GLY A 57 -13.99 6.29 0.68
CA GLY A 57 -13.43 5.97 1.99
C GLY A 57 -12.22 5.04 1.89
N VAL A 58 -11.44 5.00 2.97
CA VAL A 58 -10.33 4.05 3.15
C VAL A 58 -10.65 3.18 4.35
N LEU A 59 -10.75 1.86 4.14
CA LEU A 59 -10.95 0.90 5.22
C LEU A 59 -9.78 -0.09 5.21
N ILE A 60 -8.91 0.01 6.22
CA ILE A 60 -7.72 -0.82 6.35
C ILE A 60 -7.73 -1.46 7.73
N GLY A 61 -7.55 -2.78 7.79
CA GLY A 61 -7.52 -3.55 9.01
C GLY A 61 -6.33 -4.51 9.07
N SER A 62 -5.93 -4.88 10.28
CA SER A 62 -4.94 -5.90 10.56
C SER A 62 -5.31 -6.64 11.83
N GLY A 63 -5.00 -7.93 11.92
CA GLY A 63 -5.23 -8.70 13.15
C GLY A 63 -4.30 -8.28 14.29
N ILE A 64 -3.01 -8.15 14.01
CA ILE A 64 -2.01 -7.66 14.97
C ILE A 64 -1.23 -6.49 14.35
N GLY A 65 -0.63 -6.69 13.18
CA GLY A 65 0.06 -5.64 12.43
C GLY A 65 1.29 -5.06 13.14
N GLY A 66 2.26 -4.55 12.37
CA GLY A 66 3.44 -3.86 12.95
C GLY A 66 4.30 -4.69 13.91
N MET A 67 4.17 -6.03 13.87
CA MET A 67 5.02 -6.92 14.67
C MET A 67 6.46 -6.79 14.17
N LYS A 68 7.36 -6.51 15.11
CA LYS A 68 8.79 -6.37 14.86
C LYS A 68 9.49 -7.73 14.86
#